data_AF-A0A226HHJ4-F1
#
_entry.id   AF-A0A226HHJ4-F1
#
_cell.length_a   1.000
_cell.length_b   1.000
_cell.length_c   1.000
_cell.angle_alpha   90.00
_cell.angle_beta   90.00
_cell.angle_gamma   90.00
#
_symmetry.space_group_name_H-M   'P 1'
#
loop_
_entity.id
_entity.type
_entity.pdbx_description
1 polymer ?
#
loop_
_entity_poly.entity_id
_entity_poly.type
_entity_poly.pdbx_seq_one_letter_code
_entity_poly.pdbx_strand_id
1 'polypeptide(L)'
;MVNCNVKKISEENIKLKTALSLRRLLESNKNYPHNENDVDIIVKSYGKISDEGDIRKATVSNILNAKSVAKSTTLILILEAMGFSLTDFAKTYYSISESDIVAFKKFLLSRE
;
A
#
# COMPACT_ATOMS: atom_id res chain seq x y z
N MET A 1 -0.49 37.45 -1.59
CA MET A 1 -1.36 36.27 -1.78
C MET A 1 -0.48 35.04 -1.79
N VAL A 2 -0.67 34.12 -0.84
CA VAL A 2 -0.03 32.81 -0.89
C VAL A 2 -0.74 32.04 -2.00
N ASN A 3 -0.05 31.79 -3.11
CA ASN A 3 -0.52 30.85 -4.12
C ASN A 3 -0.44 29.45 -3.51
N CYS A 4 -1.51 29.04 -2.83
CA CYS A 4 -1.70 27.67 -2.43
C CYS A 4 -1.98 26.89 -3.72
N ASN A 5 -0.94 26.30 -4.31
CA ASN A 5 -1.08 25.32 -5.37
C ASN A 5 -1.84 24.12 -4.77
N VAL A 6 -3.17 24.16 -4.79
CA VAL A 6 -4.00 23.08 -4.25
C VAL A 6 -3.73 21.86 -5.13
N LYS A 7 -2.90 20.93 -4.64
CA LYS A 7 -2.72 19.63 -5.27
C LYS A 7 -4.11 19.03 -5.43
N LYS A 8 -4.54 18.82 -6.67
CA LYS A 8 -5.83 18.20 -6.97
C LYS A 8 -5.82 16.80 -6.38
N ILE A 9 -6.56 16.61 -5.29
CA ILE A 9 -6.79 15.29 -4.71
C ILE A 9 -7.59 14.51 -5.75
N SER A 10 -7.02 13.41 -6.24
CA SER A 10 -7.69 12.49 -7.16
C SER A 10 -7.78 11.11 -6.52
N GLU A 11 -8.84 10.38 -6.87
CA GLU A 11 -9.02 9.00 -6.44
C GLU A 11 -7.82 8.12 -6.82
N GLU A 12 -7.23 8.35 -8.00
CA GLU A 12 -6.03 7.67 -8.45
C GLU A 12 -4.83 7.91 -7.52
N ASN A 13 -4.58 9.17 -7.12
CA ASN A 13 -3.50 9.47 -6.20
C ASN A 13 -3.74 8.87 -4.82
N ILE A 14 -4.99 8.86 -4.34
CA ILE A 14 -5.34 8.19 -3.08
C ILE A 14 -5.04 6.70 -3.18
N LYS A 15 -5.49 6.03 -4.26
CA LYS A 15 -5.27 4.60 -4.51
C LYS A 15 -3.78 4.24 -4.51
N LEU A 16 -2.96 5.02 -5.23
CA LEU A 16 -1.52 4.79 -5.31
C LEU A 16 -0.81 5.02 -3.97
N LYS A 17 -1.13 6.12 -3.28
CA LYS A 17 -0.55 6.37 -1.95
C LYS A 17 -0.94 5.29 -0.94
N THR A 18 -2.19 4.82 -0.98
CA THR A 18 -2.65 3.73 -0.11
C THR A 18 -1.87 2.45 -0.40
N ALA A 19 -1.78 2.03 -1.67
CA ALA A 19 -1.03 0.84 -2.07
C ALA A 19 0.45 0.93 -1.66
N LEU A 20 1.10 2.07 -1.91
CA LEU A 20 2.50 2.29 -1.56
C LEU A 20 2.73 2.32 -0.04
N SER A 21 1.79 2.89 0.73
CA SER A 21 1.87 2.91 2.19
C SER A 21 1.84 1.49 2.76
N LEU A 22 0.91 0.68 2.28
CA LEU A 22 0.79 -0.73 2.69
C LEU A 22 2.05 -1.52 2.34
N ARG A 23 2.63 -1.31 1.16
CA ARG A 23 3.91 -1.95 0.79
C ARG A 23 5.04 -1.55 1.71
N ARG A 24 5.25 -0.26 1.97
CA ARG A 24 6.31 0.22 2.88
C ARG A 24 6.16 -0.34 4.29
N LEU A 25 4.93 -0.40 4.80
CA LEU A 25 4.66 -1.03 6.10
C LEU A 25 5.03 -2.51 6.08
N LEU A 26 4.63 -3.23 5.04
CA LEU A 26 4.94 -4.64 4.88
C LEU A 26 6.45 -4.91 4.76
N GLU A 27 7.16 -4.09 3.99
CA GLU A 27 8.63 -4.10 3.85
C GLU A 27 9.34 -3.73 5.15
N SER A 28 8.71 -2.96 6.05
CA SER A 28 9.27 -2.66 7.37
C SER A 28 9.02 -3.76 8.41
N ASN A 29 8.15 -4.72 8.09
CA ASN A 29 7.72 -5.74 9.03
C ASN A 29 8.70 -6.93 9.03
N LYS A 30 9.46 -7.06 10.12
CA LYS A 30 10.44 -8.13 10.34
C LYS A 30 9.85 -9.56 10.32
N ASN A 31 8.52 -9.69 10.44
CA ASN A 31 7.82 -10.98 10.37
C ASN A 31 7.58 -11.45 8.92
N TYR A 32 7.96 -10.65 7.93
CA TYR A 32 7.97 -11.02 6.52
C TYR A 32 9.42 -11.18 6.06
N PRO A 33 9.70 -12.14 5.14
CA PRO A 33 11.06 -12.36 4.66
C PRO A 33 11.67 -11.06 4.15
N HIS A 34 12.96 -10.80 4.36
CA HIS A 34 13.68 -9.58 3.92
C HIS A 34 14.91 -9.90 3.06
N ASN A 35 15.12 -11.18 2.79
CA ASN A 35 16.29 -11.77 2.16
C ASN A 35 16.02 -12.19 0.69
N GLU A 36 14.95 -11.66 0.11
CA GLU A 36 14.51 -11.86 -1.27
C GLU A 36 14.19 -10.49 -1.89
N ASN A 37 14.06 -10.40 -3.21
CA ASN A 37 13.65 -9.14 -3.86
C ASN A 37 12.33 -8.63 -3.24
N ASP A 38 12.19 -7.31 -3.01
CA ASP A 38 11.01 -6.68 -2.39
C ASP A 38 9.68 -7.18 -2.98
N VAL A 39 9.68 -7.46 -4.28
CA VAL A 39 8.57 -8.04 -5.02
C VAL A 39 8.07 -9.38 -4.46
N ASP A 40 8.98 -10.30 -4.14
CA ASP A 40 8.63 -11.66 -3.73
C ASP A 40 8.07 -11.66 -2.30
N ILE A 41 8.59 -10.77 -1.45
CA ILE A 41 8.10 -10.51 -0.09
C ILE A 41 6.63 -10.10 -0.14
N ILE A 42 6.32 -9.10 -0.98
CA ILE A 42 4.95 -8.60 -1.14
C ILE A 42 4.04 -9.72 -1.65
N VAL A 43 4.43 -10.50 -2.66
CA VAL A 43 3.56 -11.56 -3.22
C VAL A 43 3.34 -12.70 -2.22
N LYS A 44 4.38 -13.10 -1.49
CA LYS A 44 4.28 -14.15 -0.45
C LYS A 44 3.38 -13.71 0.71
N SER A 45 3.35 -12.41 1.02
CA SER A 45 2.51 -11.88 2.10
C SER A 45 1.00 -12.01 1.85
N TYR A 46 0.56 -12.03 0.59
CA TYR A 46 -0.87 -11.95 0.26
C TYR A 46 -1.68 -13.10 0.84
N GLY A 47 -1.10 -14.31 0.90
CA GLY A 47 -1.76 -15.46 1.52
C GLY A 47 -1.98 -15.23 3.02
N LYS A 48 -0.90 -14.85 3.73
CA LYS A 48 -0.96 -14.59 5.16
C LYS A 48 -1.96 -13.48 5.53
N ILE A 49 -1.93 -12.35 4.81
CA ILE A 49 -2.87 -11.24 5.02
C ILE A 49 -4.30 -11.68 4.71
N SER A 50 -4.50 -12.49 3.67
CA SER A 50 -5.80 -13.05 3.31
C SER A 50 -6.38 -13.89 4.44
N ASP A 51 -5.56 -14.77 5.02
CA ASP A 51 -5.97 -15.71 6.07
C ASP A 51 -6.22 -14.99 7.40
N GLU A 52 -5.34 -14.05 7.80
CA GLU A 52 -5.45 -13.31 9.06
C GLU A 52 -6.58 -12.26 9.04
N GLY A 53 -6.84 -11.64 7.88
CA GLY A 53 -7.83 -10.57 7.75
C GLY A 53 -9.22 -11.03 7.29
N ASP A 54 -9.42 -12.31 7.00
CA ASP A 54 -10.61 -12.85 6.31
C ASP A 54 -10.96 -12.05 5.04
N ILE A 55 -9.93 -11.77 4.23
CA ILE A 55 -10.04 -11.01 2.99
C ILE A 55 -9.63 -11.90 1.83
N ARG A 56 -10.40 -11.94 0.74
CA ARG A 56 -9.97 -12.67 -0.47
C ARG A 56 -8.57 -12.21 -0.91
N LYS A 57 -7.63 -13.15 -1.08
CA LYS A 57 -6.27 -12.90 -1.60
C LYS A 57 -6.22 -12.00 -2.85
N ALA A 58 -7.17 -12.14 -3.76
CA ALA A 58 -7.27 -11.30 -4.96
C ALA A 58 -7.52 -9.82 -4.61
N THR A 59 -8.34 -9.55 -3.59
CA THR A 59 -8.59 -8.19 -3.09
C THR A 59 -7.32 -7.58 -2.48
N VAL A 60 -6.59 -8.35 -1.66
CA VAL A 60 -5.30 -7.92 -1.08
C VAL A 60 -4.33 -7.57 -2.21
N SER A 61 -4.16 -8.47 -3.18
CA SER A 61 -3.31 -8.25 -4.35
C SER A 61 -3.73 -7.01 -5.14
N ASN A 62 -5.01 -6.83 -5.43
CA ASN A 62 -5.48 -5.68 -6.20
C ASN A 62 -5.22 -4.35 -5.47
N ILE A 63 -5.40 -4.31 -4.15
CA ILE A 63 -5.12 -3.12 -3.34
C ILE A 63 -3.61 -2.84 -3.31
N LEU A 64 -2.76 -3.83 -3.00
CA LEU A 64 -1.31 -3.63 -2.93
C LEU A 64 -0.69 -3.35 -4.30
N ASN A 65 -1.34 -3.70 -5.41
CA ASN A 65 -0.91 -3.32 -6.78
C ASN A 65 -1.63 -2.09 -7.34
N ALA A 66 -2.37 -1.34 -6.52
CA ALA A 66 -3.14 -0.17 -6.95
C ALA A 66 -4.12 -0.43 -8.12
N LYS A 67 -4.61 -1.66 -8.27
CA LYS A 67 -5.62 -2.06 -9.27
C LYS A 67 -7.05 -1.72 -8.82
N SER A 68 -7.27 -1.55 -7.52
CA SER A 68 -8.56 -1.16 -6.95
C SER A 68 -8.41 -0.23 -5.75
N VAL A 69 -9.40 0.63 -5.51
CA VAL A 69 -9.48 1.45 -4.30
C VAL A 69 -9.84 0.57 -3.10
N ALA A 70 -9.12 0.75 -1.99
CA ALA A 70 -9.46 0.09 -0.74
C ALA A 70 -10.65 0.79 -0.08
N LYS A 71 -11.72 0.04 0.22
CA LYS A 71 -12.75 0.50 1.16
C LYS A 71 -12.13 0.65 2.54
N SER A 72 -12.63 1.57 3.36
CA SER A 72 -12.09 1.83 4.71
C SER A 72 -12.04 0.56 5.58
N THR A 73 -13.10 -0.25 5.54
CA THR A 73 -13.15 -1.54 6.25
C THR A 73 -12.06 -2.49 5.79
N THR A 74 -11.86 -2.64 4.48
CA THR A 74 -10.80 -3.50 3.92
C THR A 74 -9.41 -2.97 4.25
N LEU A 75 -9.20 -1.65 4.22
CA LEU A 75 -7.93 -1.04 4.62
C LEU A 75 -7.59 -1.38 6.07
N ILE A 76 -8.56 -1.22 6.98
CA ILE A 76 -8.36 -1.53 8.41
C ILE A 76 -8.05 -3.01 8.60
N LEU A 77 -8.81 -3.92 7.97
CA LEU A 77 -8.54 -5.36 8.06
C LEU A 77 -7.14 -5.73 7.56
N ILE A 78 -6.66 -5.12 6.46
CA ILE A 78 -5.30 -5.35 5.96
C ILE A 78 -4.26 -4.87 6.98
N LEU A 79 -4.44 -3.69 7.57
CA LEU A 79 -3.51 -3.14 8.55
C LEU A 79 -3.43 -4.01 9.81
N GLU A 80 -4.58 -4.39 10.36
CA GLU A 80 -4.65 -5.27 11.54
C GLU A 80 -4.03 -6.65 11.25
N ALA A 81 -4.31 -7.24 10.09
CA ALA A 81 -3.67 -8.50 9.66
C ALA A 81 -2.15 -8.36 9.56
N MET A 82 -1.66 -7.22 9.06
CA MET A 82 -0.22 -6.95 9.02
C MET A 82 0.39 -6.58 10.39
N GLY A 83 -0.44 -6.41 11.44
CA GLY A 83 0.00 -6.00 12.77
C GLY A 83 0.31 -4.51 12.91
N PHE A 84 -0.32 -3.66 12.10
CA PHE A 84 -0.14 -2.20 12.11
C PHE A 84 -1.42 -1.46 12.46
N SER A 85 -1.27 -0.29 13.09
CA SER A 85 -2.40 0.59 13.38
C SER A 85 -2.70 1.56 12.23
N LEU A 86 -3.88 2.18 12.26
CA LEU A 86 -4.21 3.34 11.41
C LEU A 86 -3.22 4.51 11.60
N THR A 87 -2.61 4.64 12.79
CA THR A 87 -1.61 5.68 13.04
C THR A 87 -0.32 5.43 12.27
N ASP A 88 0.13 4.17 12.19
CA ASP A 88 1.32 3.79 11.43
C ASP A 88 1.08 3.99 9.93
N PHE A 89 -0.12 3.63 9.47
CA PHE A 89 -0.57 3.95 8.13
C PHE A 89 -0.56 5.45 7.85
N ALA A 90 -1.17 6.27 8.71
CA ALA A 90 -1.25 7.71 8.50
C ALA A 90 0.16 8.34 8.40
N LYS A 91 1.07 7.98 9.32
CA LYS A 91 2.47 8.44 9.28
C LYS A 91 3.15 8.09 7.95
N THR A 92 2.99 6.85 7.50
CA THR A 92 3.55 6.38 6.23
C THR A 92 2.89 7.06 5.03
N TYR A 93 1.57 7.22 5.04
CA TYR A 93 0.81 7.86 3.97
C TYR A 93 1.20 9.32 3.80
N TYR A 94 1.34 10.07 4.89
CA TYR A 94 1.72 11.48 4.83
C TYR A 94 3.20 11.70 4.52
N SER A 95 4.07 10.69 4.68
CA SER A 95 5.48 10.78 4.28
C SER A 95 5.72 10.55 2.78
N ILE A 96 4.74 10.00 2.04
CA ILE A 96 4.85 9.75 0.61
C ILE A 96 4.86 11.07 -0.19
N SER A 97 5.96 11.28 -0.91
CA SER A 97 6.21 12.41 -1.82
C SER A 97 5.64 12.17 -3.22
N GLU A 98 5.66 13.20 -4.08
CA GLU A 98 5.25 13.03 -5.49
C GLU A 98 6.22 12.14 -6.28
N SER A 99 7.51 12.28 -6.02
CA SER A 99 8.55 11.43 -6.64
C SER A 99 8.36 9.96 -6.30
N ASP A 100 7.92 9.65 -5.07
CA ASP A 100 7.58 8.28 -4.68
C ASP A 100 6.42 7.72 -5.51
N ILE A 101 5.36 8.52 -5.70
CA ILE A 101 4.20 8.14 -6.50
C ILE A 101 4.61 7.90 -7.96
N VAL A 102 5.43 8.77 -8.54
CA VAL A 102 5.93 8.63 -9.92
C VAL A 102 6.80 7.38 -10.07
N ALA A 103 7.70 7.12 -9.12
CA ALA A 103 8.53 5.92 -9.12
C ALA A 103 7.66 4.66 -9.01
N PHE A 104 6.67 4.67 -8.12
CA PHE A 104 5.76 3.54 -7.93
C PHE A 104 4.90 3.27 -9.19
N LYS A 105 4.39 4.31 -9.86
CA LYS A 105 3.69 4.16 -11.15
C LYS A 105 4.58 3.48 -12.20
N LYS A 106 5.83 3.91 -12.34
CA LYS A 106 6.77 3.30 -13.29
C LYS A 106 7.04 1.84 -12.97
N PHE A 107 7.21 1.52 -11.69
CA PHE A 107 7.37 0.15 -11.21
C PHE A 107 6.16 -0.72 -11.58
N LEU A 108 4.93 -0.24 -11.38
CA LEU A 108 3.73 -0.99 -11.75
C LEU A 108 3.64 -1.26 -13.26
N LEU A 109 3.97 -0.26 -14.10
CA LEU A 109 3.98 -0.40 -15.56
C LEU A 109 5.00 -1.40 -16.08
N SER A 110 6.13 -1.58 -15.40
CA SER A 110 7.13 -2.59 -15.79
C SER A 110 6.72 -4.05 -15.52
N ARG A 111 5.56 -4.26 -14.90
CA ARG A 111 5.06 -5.57 -14.46
C ARG A 111 3.74 -5.98 -15.11
N GLU A 112 3.24 -5.18 -16.04
CA GLU A 112 2.14 -5.50 -16.95
C GLU A 112 2.69 -6.10 -18.25
#